data_AF-A0A346C3T0-F1
#
_entry.id   AF-A0A346C3T0-F1
#
_cell.length_a   1.000
_cell.length_b   1.000
_cell.length_c   1.000
_cell.angle_alpha   90.00
_cell.angle_beta   90.00
_cell.angle_gamma   90.00
#
_symmetry.space_group_name_H-M   'P 1'
#
loop_
_entity.id
_entity.type
_entity.pdbx_description
1 polymer ?
#
loop_
_entity_poly.entity_id
_entity_poly.type
_entity_poly.pdbx_seq_one_letter_code
_entity_poly.pdbx_strand_id
1 'polypeptide(L)'
;MLFAMPMATRTHAQTHQAGRHLAVAEALLRGLPAKLKGAQTYVEIGEHTAQVMVATKGAWMIADIEKFTALTCSRVILVHITADGHDFYVADGATLRAEVHARHKRFLEQVGGVRPRNPDSRNTVIKPEDVTAWRDQWRLLT
;
A
#
# COMPACT_ATOMS: atom_id res chain seq x y z
N MET A 1 -7.50 -38.18 10.64
CA MET A 1 -7.76 -37.30 9.48
C MET A 1 -8.36 -36.00 9.98
N LEU A 2 -7.59 -34.91 10.00
CA LEU A 2 -8.14 -33.57 10.23
C LEU A 2 -8.71 -33.08 8.89
N PHE A 3 -10.03 -32.95 8.81
CA PHE A 3 -10.65 -32.24 7.70
C PHE A 3 -10.24 -30.77 7.81
N ALA A 4 -9.39 -30.30 6.89
CA ALA A 4 -9.18 -28.88 6.71
C ALA A 4 -10.51 -28.29 6.22
N MET A 5 -11.24 -27.62 7.11
CA MET A 5 -12.40 -26.84 6.71
C MET A 5 -11.92 -25.76 5.73
N PRO A 6 -12.62 -25.54 4.61
CA PRO A 6 -12.28 -24.46 3.70
C PRO A 6 -12.36 -23.14 4.48
N MET A 7 -11.23 -22.45 4.65
CA MET A 7 -11.24 -21.14 5.28
C MET A 7 -12.07 -20.18 4.43
N ALA A 8 -12.97 -19.46 5.08
CA ALA A 8 -13.74 -18.41 4.42
C ALA A 8 -12.82 -17.41 3.72
N THR A 9 -13.26 -16.88 2.57
CA THR A 9 -12.51 -15.84 1.87
C THR A 9 -12.33 -14.64 2.78
N ARG A 10 -11.07 -14.23 2.98
CA ARG A 10 -10.74 -13.06 3.79
C ARG A 10 -11.45 -11.80 3.29
N THR A 11 -11.98 -11.00 4.20
CA THR A 11 -12.58 -9.70 3.87
C THR A 11 -11.52 -8.65 3.56
N HIS A 12 -11.93 -7.54 2.94
CA HIS A 12 -11.07 -6.37 2.78
C HIS A 12 -10.54 -5.87 4.13
N ALA A 13 -11.41 -5.78 5.14
CA ALA A 13 -11.02 -5.34 6.48
C ALA A 13 -9.96 -6.25 7.09
N GLN A 14 -10.11 -7.58 6.99
CA GLN A 14 -9.11 -8.54 7.46
C GLN A 14 -7.76 -8.37 6.73
N THR A 15 -7.80 -8.13 5.42
CA THR A 15 -6.58 -7.91 4.61
C THR A 15 -5.83 -6.66 5.05
N HIS A 16 -6.54 -5.54 5.24
CA HIS A 16 -5.94 -4.30 5.72
C HIS A 16 -5.38 -4.43 7.14
N GLN A 17 -6.09 -5.12 8.03
CA GLN A 17 -5.59 -5.37 9.39
C GLN A 17 -4.33 -6.23 9.36
N ALA A 18 -4.29 -7.30 8.57
CA ALA A 18 -3.10 -8.14 8.46
C ALA A 18 -1.87 -7.33 8.05
N GLY A 19 -1.97 -6.49 7.01
CA GLY A 19 -0.84 -5.66 6.59
C GLY A 19 -0.39 -4.65 7.65
N ARG A 20 -1.31 -4.03 8.40
CA ARG A 20 -0.94 -3.12 9.48
C ARG A 20 -0.20 -3.82 10.61
N HIS A 21 -0.66 -5.01 11.00
CA HIS A 21 -0.01 -5.79 12.05
C HIS A 21 1.37 -6.28 11.60
N LEU A 22 1.51 -6.70 10.34
CA LEU A 22 2.82 -7.04 9.76
C LEU A 22 3.78 -5.83 9.78
N ALA A 23 3.32 -4.66 9.35
CA ALA A 23 4.15 -3.45 9.36
C ALA A 23 4.58 -3.04 10.78
N VAL A 24 3.69 -3.12 11.77
CA VAL A 24 4.03 -2.84 13.17
C VAL A 24 5.01 -3.88 13.72
N ALA A 25 4.76 -5.17 13.49
CA ALA A 25 5.64 -6.23 13.95
C ALA A 25 7.05 -6.09 13.37
N GLU A 26 7.16 -5.84 12.06
CA GLU A 26 8.46 -5.65 11.40
C GLU A 26 9.19 -4.42 11.93
N ALA A 27 8.49 -3.31 12.15
CA ALA A 27 9.09 -2.12 12.75
C ALA A 27 9.66 -2.40 14.16
N LEU A 28 8.91 -3.11 15.00
CA LEU A 28 9.35 -3.49 16.34
C LEU A 28 10.57 -4.43 16.30
N LEU A 29 10.59 -5.40 15.38
CA LEU A 29 11.74 -6.29 15.18
C LEU A 29 13.01 -5.55 14.75
N ARG A 30 12.85 -4.41 14.08
CA ARG A 30 13.94 -3.50 13.71
C ARG A 30 14.32 -2.50 14.81
N GLY A 31 13.69 -2.58 15.98
CA GLY A 31 13.95 -1.68 17.10
C GLY A 31 13.27 -0.32 17.00
N LEU A 32 12.31 -0.13 16.08
CA LEU A 32 11.55 1.11 15.95
C LEU A 32 10.30 1.07 16.84
N PRO A 33 10.03 2.10 17.66
CA PRO A 33 8.81 2.15 18.45
C PRO A 33 7.61 2.26 17.50
N ALA A 34 6.67 1.32 17.59
CA ALA A 34 5.55 1.25 16.66
C ALA A 34 4.23 0.83 17.32
N LYS A 35 3.11 1.35 16.81
CA LYS A 35 1.76 0.95 17.21
C LYS A 35 0.73 1.19 16.12
N LEU A 36 -0.41 0.51 16.23
CA LEU A 36 -1.57 0.79 15.39
C LEU A 36 -2.14 2.18 15.69
N LYS A 37 -2.54 2.92 14.65
CA LYS A 37 -3.18 4.24 14.78
C LYS A 37 -4.56 4.22 14.15
N GLY A 38 -5.59 4.53 14.95
CA GLY A 38 -6.97 4.70 14.48
C GLY A 38 -7.52 3.52 13.66
N ALA A 39 -8.53 3.81 12.84
CA ALA A 39 -9.21 2.81 12.03
C ALA A 39 -8.52 2.59 10.67
N GLN A 40 -8.45 1.31 10.30
CA GLN A 40 -8.30 0.72 8.98
C GLN A 40 -7.00 0.86 8.18
N THR A 41 -6.21 1.92 8.25
CA THR A 41 -5.00 2.00 7.38
C THR A 41 -3.78 2.70 7.96
N TYR A 42 -3.79 3.16 9.21
CA TYR A 42 -2.67 3.94 9.74
C TYR A 42 -1.92 3.23 10.86
N VAL A 43 -0.63 3.53 10.95
CA VAL A 43 0.28 3.12 12.02
C VAL A 43 1.13 4.32 12.45
N GLU A 44 1.63 4.30 13.67
CA GLU A 44 2.69 5.19 14.15
C GLU A 44 3.98 4.39 14.27
N ILE A 45 5.07 4.91 13.71
CA ILE A 45 6.42 4.33 13.79
C ILE A 45 7.40 5.49 14.00
N GLY A 46 8.08 5.52 15.14
CA GLY A 46 8.85 6.69 15.55
C GLY A 46 7.96 7.93 15.64
N GLU A 47 8.41 9.01 15.01
CA GLU A 47 7.64 10.26 14.90
C GLU A 47 6.68 10.28 13.70
N HIS A 48 6.67 9.22 12.89
CA HIS A 48 5.92 9.18 11.64
C HIS A 48 4.55 8.53 11.81
N THR A 49 3.52 9.22 11.32
CA THR A 49 2.25 8.58 10.97
C THR A 49 2.33 8.07 9.54
N ALA A 50 2.29 6.75 9.36
CA ALA A 50 2.36 6.11 8.05
C ALA A 50 1.01 5.52 7.62
N GLN A 51 0.67 5.69 6.35
CA GLN A 51 -0.41 4.94 5.72
C GLN A 51 0.10 3.56 5.32
N VAL A 52 -0.66 2.51 5.60
CA VAL A 52 -0.39 1.14 5.19
C VAL A 52 -1.33 0.76 4.06
N MET A 53 -0.78 0.33 2.94
CA MET A 53 -1.53 -0.26 1.83
C MET A 53 -1.11 -1.71 1.64
N VAL A 54 -2.06 -2.57 1.29
CA VAL A 54 -1.81 -4.02 1.20
C VAL A 54 -2.14 -4.53 -0.20
N ALA A 55 -1.21 -5.27 -0.79
CA ALA A 55 -1.39 -6.00 -2.03
C ALA A 55 -1.44 -7.50 -1.71
N THR A 56 -2.48 -8.17 -2.21
CA THR A 56 -2.65 -9.63 -2.08
C THR A 56 -2.82 -10.34 -3.42
N LYS A 57 -2.89 -9.58 -4.50
CA LYS A 57 -3.09 -10.04 -5.88
C LYS A 57 -2.07 -9.39 -6.83
N GLY A 58 -0.85 -9.14 -6.34
CA GLY A 58 0.25 -8.59 -7.14
C GLY A 58 0.26 -7.08 -7.35
N ALA A 59 -0.73 -6.33 -6.87
CA ALA A 59 -0.75 -4.86 -6.98
C ALA A 59 -1.55 -4.20 -5.84
N TRP A 60 -1.19 -2.95 -5.52
CA TRP A 60 -1.98 -2.10 -4.62
C TRP A 60 -3.01 -1.34 -5.43
N MET A 61 -4.28 -1.60 -5.15
CA MET A 61 -5.40 -0.93 -5.82
C MET A 61 -5.63 0.46 -5.24
N ILE A 62 -5.77 1.46 -6.11
CA ILE A 62 -6.21 2.81 -5.77
C ILE A 62 -7.55 3.01 -6.46
N ALA A 63 -8.63 3.15 -5.67
CA ALA A 63 -9.98 3.34 -6.21
C ALA A 63 -10.21 4.76 -6.76
N ASP A 64 -9.49 5.75 -6.24
CA ASP A 64 -9.64 7.13 -6.66
C ASP A 64 -8.29 7.83 -6.55
N ILE A 65 -7.67 8.09 -7.70
CA ILE A 65 -6.37 8.75 -7.79
C ILE A 65 -6.39 10.13 -7.12
N GLU A 66 -7.46 10.91 -7.27
CA GLU A 66 -7.55 12.28 -6.73
C GLU A 66 -7.62 12.26 -5.20
N LYS A 67 -8.38 11.30 -4.64
CA LYS A 67 -8.40 11.13 -3.18
C LYS A 67 -7.05 10.65 -2.66
N PHE A 68 -6.37 9.78 -3.40
CA PHE A 68 -5.06 9.28 -3.01
C PHE A 68 -4.01 10.39 -3.01
N THR A 69 -3.96 11.21 -4.06
CA THR A 69 -2.99 12.32 -4.20
C THR A 69 -3.24 13.44 -3.19
N ALA A 70 -4.48 13.65 -2.75
CA ALA A 70 -4.84 14.63 -1.74
C ALA A 70 -4.43 14.24 -0.29
N LEU A 71 -4.01 12.99 -0.05
CA LEU A 71 -3.56 12.58 1.28
C LEU A 71 -2.25 13.27 1.67
N THR A 72 -2.08 13.54 2.97
CA THR A 72 -0.93 14.30 3.51
C THR A 72 -0.04 13.49 4.44
N CYS A 73 -0.28 12.19 4.59
CA CYS A 73 0.60 11.33 5.40
C CYS A 73 2.03 11.37 4.84
N SER A 74 3.00 11.58 5.72
CA SER A 74 4.40 11.77 5.34
C SER A 74 5.06 10.48 4.85
N ARG A 75 4.53 9.32 5.25
CA ARG A 75 5.06 8.00 4.89
C ARG A 75 3.96 7.08 4.41
N VAL A 76 4.31 6.23 3.45
CA VAL A 76 3.46 5.14 2.99
C VAL A 76 4.26 3.84 3.08
N ILE A 77 3.68 2.83 3.71
CA ILE A 77 4.21 1.48 3.80
C ILE A 77 3.33 0.59 2.92
N LEU A 78 3.91 0.09 1.85
CA LEU A 78 3.28 -0.84 0.94
C LEU A 78 3.68 -2.26 1.36
N VAL A 79 2.70 -3.04 1.80
CA VAL A 79 2.89 -4.44 2.19
C VAL A 79 2.42 -5.32 1.05
N HIS A 80 3.33 -6.10 0.47
CA HIS A 80 2.99 -7.09 -0.55
C HIS A 80 2.97 -8.47 0.10
N ILE A 81 1.80 -9.09 0.19
CA ILE A 81 1.64 -10.43 0.78
C ILE A 81 1.54 -11.44 -0.35
N THR A 82 2.47 -12.39 -0.36
CA THR A 82 2.55 -13.50 -1.33
C THR A 82 2.26 -14.82 -0.63
N ALA A 83 2.32 -15.95 -1.37
CA ALA A 83 2.22 -17.27 -0.77
C ALA A 83 3.45 -17.61 0.09
N ASP A 84 4.62 -17.11 -0.29
CA ASP A 84 5.92 -17.45 0.31
C ASP A 84 6.34 -16.48 1.43
N GLY A 85 5.57 -15.43 1.68
CA GLY A 85 5.87 -14.46 2.72
C GLY A 85 5.31 -13.07 2.42
N HIS A 86 6.10 -12.06 2.73
CA HIS A 86 5.72 -10.68 2.51
C HIS A 86 6.94 -9.78 2.26
N ASP A 87 6.73 -8.74 1.47
CA ASP A 87 7.69 -7.68 1.20
C ASP A 87 7.17 -6.34 1.68
N PHE A 88 8.09 -5.46 2.09
CA PHE A 88 7.81 -4.09 2.47
C PHE A 88 8.48 -3.10 1.54
N TYR A 89 7.72 -2.08 1.15
CA TYR A 89 8.24 -0.91 0.45
C TYR A 89 7.85 0.34 1.23
N VAL A 90 8.84 1.10 1.68
CA VAL A 90 8.64 2.28 2.51
C VAL A 90 8.99 3.49 1.66
N ALA A 91 8.01 4.36 1.43
CA ALA A 91 8.17 5.52 0.57
C ALA A 91 7.88 6.82 1.33
N ASP A 92 8.54 7.89 0.89
CA ASP A 92 8.05 9.23 1.16
C ASP A 92 6.66 9.41 0.51
N GLY A 93 5.69 9.86 1.30
CA GLY A 93 4.31 9.90 0.87
C GLY A 93 4.07 10.87 -0.29
N ALA A 94 4.69 12.05 -0.25
CA ALA A 94 4.54 13.05 -1.30
C ALA A 94 5.15 12.56 -2.62
N THR A 95 6.34 11.98 -2.53
CA THR A 95 7.05 11.40 -3.68
C THR A 95 6.25 10.27 -4.32
N LEU A 96 5.79 9.29 -3.53
CA LEU A 96 4.97 8.19 -4.04
C LEU A 96 3.71 8.70 -4.75
N ARG A 97 2.98 9.64 -4.13
CA ARG A 97 1.76 10.20 -4.70
C ARG A 97 2.01 10.94 -6.01
N ALA A 98 3.08 11.74 -6.07
CA ALA A 98 3.48 12.45 -7.30
C ALA A 98 3.82 11.49 -8.43
N GLU A 99 4.58 10.43 -8.15
CA GLU A 99 4.94 9.43 -9.15
C GLU A 99 3.73 8.63 -9.66
N VAL A 100 2.84 8.22 -8.75
CA VAL A 100 1.59 7.52 -9.12
C VAL A 100 0.72 8.41 -10.00
N HIS A 101 0.57 9.69 -9.64
CA HIS A 101 -0.17 10.66 -10.45
C HIS A 101 0.46 10.85 -11.83
N ALA A 102 1.79 10.98 -11.91
CA ALA A 102 2.50 11.09 -13.18
C ALA A 102 2.36 9.84 -14.06
N ARG A 103 2.37 8.63 -13.48
CA ARG A 103 2.08 7.38 -14.21
C ARG A 103 0.64 7.36 -14.71
N HIS A 104 -0.33 7.78 -13.89
CA HIS A 104 -1.74 7.85 -14.28
C HIS A 104 -1.96 8.81 -15.44
N LYS A 105 -1.39 10.02 -15.38
CA LYS A 105 -1.47 11.01 -16.46
C LYS A 105 -0.90 10.48 -17.77
N ARG A 106 0.31 9.88 -17.73
CA ARG A 106 0.94 9.27 -18.91
C ARG A 106 0.07 8.17 -19.53
N PHE A 107 -0.56 7.35 -18.70
CA PHE A 107 -1.49 6.33 -19.18
C PHE A 107 -2.69 6.97 -19.90
N LEU A 108 -3.30 8.02 -19.34
CA LEU A 108 -4.42 8.72 -19.98
C LEU A 108 -4.01 9.33 -21.32
N GLU A 109 -2.84 9.97 -21.40
CA GLU A 109 -2.28 10.50 -22.64
C GLU A 109 -2.14 9.41 -23.73
N GLN A 110 -1.67 8.22 -23.37
CA GLN A 110 -1.52 7.08 -24.30
C GLN A 110 -2.84 6.56 -24.86
N VAL A 111 -3.95 6.70 -24.12
CA VAL A 111 -5.27 6.19 -24.52
C VAL A 111 -6.21 7.28 -25.04
N GLY A 112 -5.69 8.46 -25.38
CA GLY A 112 -6.47 9.55 -25.96
C GLY A 112 -7.14 10.48 -24.94
N GLY A 113 -6.60 10.58 -23.74
CA GLY A 113 -7.06 11.46 -22.65
C GLY A 113 -8.16 10.87 -21.77
N VAL A 114 -8.88 9.86 -22.25
CA VAL A 114 -10.02 9.23 -21.56
C VAL A 114 -9.89 7.72 -21.60
N ARG A 115 -10.27 7.05 -20.52
CA ARG A 115 -10.25 5.58 -20.45
C ARG A 115 -11.20 4.96 -21.49
N PRO A 116 -10.72 4.02 -22.34
CA PRO A 116 -11.54 3.45 -23.42
C PRO A 116 -12.79 2.69 -22.97
N ARG A 117 -12.76 2.04 -21.80
CA ARG A 117 -13.85 1.17 -21.32
C ARG A 117 -14.78 1.86 -20.30
N ASN A 118 -14.21 2.67 -19.42
CA ASN A 118 -14.98 3.38 -18.39
C ASN A 118 -14.34 4.76 -18.20
N PRO A 119 -14.81 5.77 -18.96
CA PRO A 119 -14.30 7.14 -18.94
C PRO A 119 -14.19 7.76 -17.55
N ASP A 120 -15.15 7.47 -16.68
CA ASP A 120 -15.24 8.08 -15.34
C ASP A 120 -14.37 7.36 -14.29
N SER A 121 -13.76 6.23 -14.65
CA SER A 121 -12.98 5.44 -13.70
C SER A 121 -11.69 6.16 -13.29
N ARG A 122 -11.60 6.48 -12.01
CA ARG A 122 -10.39 7.03 -11.35
C ARG A 122 -9.49 5.96 -10.76
N ASN A 123 -9.77 4.69 -11.05
CA ASN A 123 -8.98 3.59 -10.54
C ASN A 123 -7.58 3.64 -11.12
N THR A 124 -6.58 3.34 -10.31
CA THR A 124 -5.22 3.03 -10.77
C THR A 124 -4.62 1.95 -9.90
N VAL A 125 -3.42 1.49 -10.25
CA VAL A 125 -2.69 0.51 -9.47
C VAL A 125 -1.25 0.94 -9.29
N ILE A 126 -0.67 0.54 -8.16
CA ILE A 126 0.77 0.51 -7.96
C ILE A 126 1.19 -0.94 -8.13
N LYS A 127 2.19 -1.20 -8.98
CA LYS A 127 2.75 -2.54 -9.16
C LYS A 127 4.11 -2.65 -8.44
N PRO A 128 4.57 -3.85 -8.07
CA PRO A 128 5.87 -4.05 -7.43
C PRO A 128 7.04 -3.42 -8.18
N GLU A 129 7.04 -3.49 -9.52
CA GLU A 129 8.07 -2.86 -10.35
C GLU A 129 8.15 -1.33 -10.16
N ASP A 130 7.01 -0.68 -9.91
CA ASP A 130 6.94 0.78 -9.72
C ASP A 130 7.60 1.26 -8.42
N VAL A 131 7.80 0.35 -7.46
CA VAL A 131 8.19 0.68 -6.07
C VAL A 131 9.49 0.00 -5.67
N THR A 132 10.17 -0.68 -6.58
CA THR A 132 11.37 -1.47 -6.30
C THR A 132 12.46 -0.66 -5.59
N ALA A 133 12.61 0.62 -5.93
CA ALA A 133 13.57 1.52 -5.29
C ALA A 133 13.30 1.78 -3.80
N TRP A 134 12.06 1.55 -3.34
CA TRP A 134 11.63 1.72 -1.95
C TRP A 134 11.61 0.42 -1.14
N ARG A 135 12.02 -0.71 -1.75
CA ARG A 135 12.07 -1.99 -1.05
C ARG A 135 12.99 -1.90 0.16
N ASP A 136 12.45 -2.33 1.30
CA ASP A 136 13.14 -2.38 2.59
C ASP A 136 13.73 -1.05 3.11
N GLN A 137 13.25 0.11 2.62
CA GLN A 137 13.75 1.43 3.03
C GLN A 137 13.24 1.88 4.42
N TRP A 138 13.28 1.01 5.42
CA TRP A 138 12.84 1.27 6.80
C TRP A 138 13.57 2.44 7.48
N ARG A 139 14.77 2.78 7.02
CA ARG A 139 15.52 3.99 7.44
C ARG A 139 14.77 5.31 7.18
N LEU A 140 13.69 5.29 6.40
CA LEU A 140 12.83 6.47 6.23
C LEU A 140 11.89 6.70 7.42
N LEU A 141 11.89 5.78 8.39
CA LEU A 141 11.08 5.77 9.60
C LEU A 141 11.90 5.89 10.90
N THR A 142 13.22 6.12 10.78
CA THR A 142 14.15 6.36 11.90
C THR A 142 14.33 7.83 12.15
#